data_AF-A0AAW4BF26-F1
#
_entry.id   AF-A0AAW4BF26-F1
#
_cell.length_a   1.000
_cell.length_b   1.000
_cell.length_c   1.000
_cell.angle_alpha   90.00
_cell.angle_beta   90.00
_cell.angle_gamma   90.00
#
_symmetry.space_group_name_H-M   'P 1'
#
loop_
_entity.id
_entity.type
_entity.pdbx_description
1 polymer ?
#
loop_
_entity_poly.entity_id
_entity_poly.type
_entity_poly.pdbx_seq_one_letter_code
_entity_poly.pdbx_strand_id
1 'polypeptide(L)'
;MGTAKKQKQKQIQHTLDALGWSHHQFASVLYDELNNNDDFKETDKDEIRKLGQNIKKHLKRESTPDERLKQYLKILAEHPDYQALKLGMVVPKYVEHDCINNALANQLTELSAELDLFNDNEKGR
;
A
#
# COMPACT_ATOMS: atom_id res chain seq x y z
N MET A 1 4.97 0.01 16.03
CA MET A 1 4.26 -0.76 14.98
C MET A 1 2.89 -0.19 14.55
N GLY A 2 2.21 0.68 15.31
CA GLY A 2 0.90 1.25 14.90
C GLY A 2 0.95 2.43 13.91
N THR A 3 2.08 3.13 13.80
CA THR A 3 2.25 4.33 12.96
C THR A 3 2.27 4.00 11.46
N ALA A 4 2.98 2.94 11.06
CA ALA A 4 3.07 2.51 9.65
C ALA A 4 1.72 2.08 9.06
N LYS A 5 0.87 1.41 9.86
CA LYS A 5 -0.48 1.01 9.44
C LYS A 5 -1.38 2.24 9.20
N LYS A 6 -1.35 3.20 10.13
CA LYS A 6 -2.10 4.45 10.00
C LYS A 6 -1.66 5.26 8.79
N GLN A 7 -0.36 5.27 8.48
CA GLN A 7 0.16 5.91 7.25
C GLN A 7 -0.41 5.26 6.00
N LYS A 8 -0.43 3.91 5.90
CA LYS A 8 -1.04 3.20 4.76
C LYS A 8 -2.54 3.46 4.63
N GLN A 9 -3.29 3.45 5.74
CA GLN A 9 -4.72 3.78 5.72
C GLN A 9 -4.97 5.20 5.20
N LYS A 10 -4.18 6.18 5.68
CA LYS A 10 -4.24 7.56 5.18
C LYS A 10 -3.87 7.66 3.70
N GLN A 11 -2.85 6.91 3.27
CA GLN A 11 -2.42 6.89 1.88
C GLN A 11 -3.51 6.34 0.95
N ILE A 12 -4.16 5.24 1.33
CA ILE A 12 -5.30 4.69 0.58
C ILE A 12 -6.45 5.70 0.54
N GLN A 13 -6.81 6.30 1.67
CA GLN A 13 -7.88 7.29 1.71
C GLN A 13 -7.58 8.50 0.82
N HIS A 14 -6.37 9.07 0.93
CA HIS A 14 -5.93 10.18 0.07
C HIS A 14 -5.92 9.82 -1.41
N THR A 15 -5.55 8.58 -1.74
CA THR A 15 -5.56 8.08 -3.12
C THR A 15 -6.98 8.00 -3.66
N LEU A 16 -7.92 7.46 -2.88
CA LEU A 16 -9.34 7.41 -3.25
C LEU A 16 -9.92 8.82 -3.42
N ASP A 17 -9.59 9.73 -2.51
CA ASP A 17 -10.04 11.12 -2.59
C ASP A 17 -9.48 11.83 -3.83
N ALA A 18 -8.20 11.59 -4.18
CA ALA A 18 -7.58 12.14 -5.38
C ALA A 18 -8.12 11.54 -6.70
N LEU A 19 -8.51 10.27 -6.68
CA LEU A 19 -9.24 9.62 -7.78
C LEU A 19 -10.70 10.08 -7.87
N GLY A 20 -11.23 10.75 -6.84
CA GLY A 20 -12.67 11.03 -6.73
C GLY A 20 -13.50 9.76 -6.54
N TRP A 21 -12.88 8.66 -6.11
CA TRP A 21 -13.52 7.37 -5.99
C TRP A 21 -14.18 7.19 -4.63
N SER A 22 -15.43 6.73 -4.65
CA SER A 22 -16.09 6.25 -3.44
C SER A 22 -15.53 4.89 -3.00
N HIS A 23 -15.68 4.54 -1.72
CA HIS A 23 -15.34 3.18 -1.24
C HIS A 23 -16.09 2.08 -2.00
N HIS A 24 -17.25 2.39 -2.58
CA HIS A 24 -18.02 1.44 -3.39
C HIS A 24 -17.43 1.25 -4.79
N GLN A 25 -16.94 2.34 -5.40
CA GLN A 25 -16.28 2.29 -6.70
C GLN A 25 -14.93 1.58 -6.63
N PHE A 26 -14.18 1.78 -5.53
CA PHE A 26 -12.99 0.96 -5.31
C PHE A 26 -13.33 -0.51 -5.07
N ALA A 27 -14.46 -0.80 -4.41
CA ALA A 27 -14.90 -2.17 -4.19
C ALA A 27 -15.30 -2.89 -5.48
N SER A 28 -15.85 -2.20 -6.48
CA SER A 28 -16.16 -2.82 -7.77
C SER A 28 -14.88 -3.18 -8.51
N VAL A 29 -13.94 -2.23 -8.62
CA VAL A 29 -12.62 -2.49 -9.22
C VAL A 29 -11.90 -3.64 -8.53
N LEU A 30 -11.90 -3.65 -7.19
CA LEU A 30 -11.28 -4.71 -6.41
C LEU A 30 -11.98 -6.06 -6.59
N TYR A 31 -13.30 -6.07 -6.80
CA TYR A 31 -14.04 -7.29 -7.09
C TYR A 31 -13.69 -7.83 -8.47
N ASP A 32 -13.68 -6.97 -9.49
CA ASP A 32 -13.36 -7.34 -10.86
C ASP A 32 -11.94 -7.94 -10.96
N GLU A 33 -10.95 -7.28 -10.34
CA GLU A 33 -9.55 -7.76 -10.31
C GLU A 33 -9.39 -9.10 -9.58
N LEU A 34 -10.19 -9.33 -8.52
CA LEU A 34 -10.12 -10.58 -7.74
C LEU A 34 -10.87 -11.72 -8.40
N ASN A 35 -11.98 -11.42 -9.08
CA ASN A 35 -12.91 -12.44 -9.57
C ASN A 35 -12.72 -12.76 -11.05
N ASN A 36 -12.07 -11.89 -11.84
CA ASN A 36 -11.66 -12.11 -13.24
C ASN A 36 -12.73 -12.83 -14.10
N ASN A 37 -14.01 -12.60 -13.79
CA ASN A 37 -15.16 -13.32 -14.33
C ASN A 37 -15.91 -12.36 -15.24
N ASP A 38 -16.01 -12.69 -16.53
CA ASP A 38 -16.78 -11.93 -17.53
C ASP A 38 -18.32 -12.04 -17.34
N ASP A 39 -18.79 -12.90 -16.44
CA ASP A 39 -20.21 -13.10 -16.15
C ASP A 39 -20.66 -12.33 -14.90
N PHE A 40 -21.09 -11.07 -15.09
CA PHE A 40 -21.62 -10.23 -14.01
C PHE A 40 -23.02 -10.71 -13.57
N LYS A 41 -23.13 -11.25 -12.35
CA LYS A 41 -24.39 -11.71 -11.74
C LYS A 41 -24.92 -10.66 -10.76
N GLU A 42 -26.24 -10.66 -10.53
CA GLU A 42 -26.85 -9.73 -9.57
C GLU A 42 -26.32 -9.91 -8.13
N THR A 43 -25.89 -11.13 -7.78
CA THR A 43 -25.21 -11.46 -6.52
C THR A 43 -23.92 -10.64 -6.33
N ASP A 44 -23.24 -10.29 -7.42
CA ASP A 44 -21.98 -9.56 -7.40
C ASP A 44 -22.19 -8.13 -6.89
N LYS A 45 -23.36 -7.52 -7.12
CA LYS A 45 -23.69 -6.20 -6.57
C LYS A 45 -23.74 -6.20 -5.05
N ASP A 46 -24.30 -7.25 -4.45
CA ASP A 46 -24.34 -7.39 -2.99
C ASP A 46 -22.96 -7.67 -2.41
N GLU A 47 -22.13 -8.44 -3.11
CA GLU A 47 -20.73 -8.69 -2.73
C GLU A 47 -19.87 -7.43 -2.81
N ILE A 48 -19.98 -6.65 -3.89
CA ILE A 48 -19.33 -5.36 -4.06
C ILE A 48 -19.79 -4.38 -2.97
N ARG A 49 -21.08 -4.36 -2.63
CA ARG A 49 -21.60 -3.52 -1.54
C ARG A 49 -21.02 -3.92 -0.18
N LYS A 50 -20.94 -5.22 0.10
CA LYS A 50 -20.28 -5.75 1.32
C LYS A 50 -18.80 -5.39 1.35
N LEU A 51 -18.09 -5.53 0.22
CA LEU A 51 -16.69 -5.15 0.09
C LEU A 51 -16.47 -3.66 0.36
N GLY A 52 -17.30 -2.78 -0.20
CA GLY A 52 -17.21 -1.34 0.06
C GLY A 52 -17.38 -0.98 1.54
N GLN A 53 -18.33 -1.61 2.23
CA GLN A 53 -18.49 -1.44 3.67
C GLN A 53 -17.31 -2.00 4.47
N ASN A 54 -16.73 -3.10 4.02
CA ASN A 54 -15.55 -3.69 4.63
C ASN A 54 -14.31 -2.81 4.45
N ILE A 55 -14.06 -2.28 3.26
CA ILE A 55 -12.99 -1.32 2.97
C ILE A 55 -13.12 -0.11 3.89
N LYS A 56 -14.32 0.47 3.98
CA LYS A 56 -14.58 1.60 4.89
C LYS A 56 -14.23 1.27 6.35
N LYS A 57 -14.59 0.06 6.82
CA LYS A 57 -14.22 -0.41 8.17
C LYS A 57 -12.71 -0.64 8.30
N HIS A 58 -12.06 -1.19 7.29
CA HIS A 58 -10.63 -1.48 7.28
C HIS A 58 -9.78 -0.21 7.31
N LEU A 59 -10.21 0.86 6.65
CA LEU A 59 -9.52 2.15 6.68
C LEU A 59 -9.68 2.88 8.02
N LYS A 60 -10.74 2.59 8.78
CA LYS A 60 -11.02 3.24 10.07
C LYS A 60 -10.48 2.47 11.28
N ARG A 61 -10.46 1.14 11.23
CA ARG A 61 -10.11 0.29 12.38
C ARG A 61 -8.60 0.08 12.49
N GLU A 62 -8.07 0.17 13.71
CA GLU A 62 -6.66 -0.11 14.00
C GLU A 62 -6.32 -1.61 13.96
N SER A 63 -7.33 -2.48 14.16
CA SER A 63 -7.20 -3.94 14.12
C SER A 63 -7.11 -4.53 12.71
N THR A 64 -7.13 -3.71 11.67
CA THR A 64 -7.05 -4.17 10.29
C THR A 64 -5.67 -4.81 10.01
N PRO A 65 -5.62 -6.01 9.40
CA PRO A 65 -4.38 -6.64 9.01
C PRO A 65 -3.56 -5.78 8.04
N ASP A 66 -2.25 -5.69 8.26
CA ASP A 66 -1.34 -4.90 7.40
C ASP A 66 -1.32 -5.43 5.97
N GLU A 67 -1.38 -6.75 5.82
CA GLU A 67 -1.39 -7.45 4.52
C GLU A 67 -2.57 -7.03 3.65
N ARG A 68 -3.76 -6.86 4.23
CA ARG A 68 -4.93 -6.37 3.49
C ARG A 68 -4.73 -4.94 2.98
N LEU A 69 -4.14 -4.07 3.80
CA LEU A 69 -3.85 -2.70 3.40
C LEU A 69 -2.80 -2.64 2.28
N LYS A 70 -1.79 -3.51 2.33
CA LYS A 70 -0.80 -3.67 1.25
C LYS A 70 -1.46 -4.15 -0.05
N GLN A 71 -2.38 -5.10 0.04
CA GLN A 71 -3.13 -5.59 -1.14
C GLN A 71 -3.94 -4.46 -1.79
N TYR A 72 -4.62 -3.63 -1.00
CA TYR A 72 -5.36 -2.47 -1.52
C TYR A 72 -4.45 -1.47 -2.23
N LEU A 73 -3.29 -1.16 -1.64
CA LEU A 73 -2.31 -0.29 -2.28
C LEU A 73 -1.76 -0.88 -3.58
N LYS A 74 -1.53 -2.19 -3.63
CA LYS A 74 -1.06 -2.88 -4.83
C LYS A 74 -2.08 -2.76 -5.98
N ILE A 75 -3.34 -3.10 -5.72
CA ILE A 75 -4.43 -3.01 -6.71
C ILE A 75 -4.61 -1.57 -7.19
N LEU A 76 -4.57 -0.59 -6.27
CA LEU A 76 -4.61 0.82 -6.65
C LEU A 76 -3.41 1.19 -7.54
N ALA A 77 -2.19 0.76 -7.20
CA ALA A 77 -0.99 1.06 -7.97
C ALA A 77 -0.98 0.45 -9.38
N GLU A 78 -1.61 -0.72 -9.54
CA GLU A 78 -1.75 -1.43 -10.81
C GLU A 78 -2.86 -0.83 -11.69
N HIS A 79 -3.82 -0.10 -11.10
CA HIS A 79 -4.95 0.47 -11.84
C HIS A 79 -4.52 1.65 -12.75
N PRO A 80 -4.97 1.69 -14.02
CA PRO A 80 -4.59 2.73 -14.98
C PRO A 80 -4.96 4.15 -14.52
N ASP A 81 -6.13 4.33 -13.89
CA ASP A 81 -6.54 5.66 -13.37
C ASP A 81 -5.58 6.20 -12.29
N TYR A 82 -4.99 5.32 -11.48
CA TYR A 82 -4.00 5.73 -10.49
C TYR A 82 -2.67 6.13 -11.15
N GLN A 83 -2.26 5.40 -12.19
CA GLN A 83 -1.08 5.76 -12.98
C GLN A 83 -1.30 7.09 -13.73
N ALA A 84 -2.52 7.32 -14.22
CA ALA A 84 -2.91 8.54 -14.93
C ALA A 84 -2.87 9.78 -14.03
N LEU A 85 -3.15 9.63 -12.74
CA LEU A 85 -3.08 10.71 -11.77
C LEU A 85 -1.67 11.27 -11.54
N LYS A 86 -0.62 10.54 -11.94
CA LYS A 86 0.79 10.95 -11.77
C LYS A 86 1.07 11.56 -10.39
N LEU A 87 0.43 11.02 -9.34
CA LEU A 87 0.37 11.62 -8.00
C LEU A 87 1.74 11.74 -7.29
N GLY A 88 2.84 11.33 -7.92
CA GLY A 88 4.17 11.32 -7.33
C GLY A 88 4.29 10.39 -6.12
N MET A 89 3.24 9.63 -5.78
CA MET A 89 3.28 8.58 -4.77
C MET A 89 4.06 7.40 -5.34
N VAL A 90 5.38 7.46 -5.20
CA VAL A 90 6.27 6.32 -5.39
C VAL A 90 5.87 5.30 -4.33
N VAL A 91 5.06 4.29 -4.70
CA VAL A 91 4.98 3.07 -3.90
C VAL A 91 6.39 2.49 -3.93
N PRO A 92 7.10 2.38 -2.80
CA PRO A 92 8.43 1.79 -2.78
C PRO A 92 8.29 0.33 -3.20
N LYS A 93 8.50 0.08 -4.48
CA LYS A 93 8.66 -1.25 -5.05
C LYS A 93 10.15 -1.52 -4.99
N TYR A 94 10.55 -2.51 -4.20
CA TYR A 94 11.89 -3.06 -4.34
C TYR A 94 11.96 -3.66 -5.73
N VAL A 95 12.71 -3.00 -6.61
CA VAL A 95 13.08 -3.51 -7.92
C VAL A 95 14.55 -3.85 -7.78
N GLU A 96 14.89 -5.14 -7.92
CA GLU A 96 16.28 -5.54 -8.05
C GLU A 96 16.84 -4.87 -9.29
N HIS A 97 17.65 -3.86 -9.05
CA HIS A 97 18.39 -3.14 -10.05
C HIS A 97 19.85 -3.41 -9.77
N ASP A 98 20.52 -4.10 -10.69
CA ASP A 98 21.98 -4.32 -10.75
C ASP A 98 22.79 -3.00 -10.89
N CYS A 99 22.14 -1.84 -10.65
CA CYS A 99 22.71 -0.51 -10.75
C CYS A 99 23.64 -0.18 -9.57
N ILE A 100 23.47 -0.87 -8.44
CA ILE A 100 24.32 -0.68 -7.27
C ILE A 100 25.38 -1.78 -7.32
N ASN A 101 26.58 -1.42 -7.79
CA ASN A 101 27.74 -2.29 -7.69
C ASN A 101 27.87 -2.76 -6.24
N ASN A 102 28.05 -4.07 -6.03
CA ASN A 102 28.22 -4.71 -4.73
C ASN A 102 29.20 -3.97 -3.81
N ALA A 103 30.23 -3.33 -4.36
CA ALA A 103 31.15 -2.49 -3.60
C ALA A 103 30.44 -1.33 -2.86
N LEU A 104 29.49 -0.66 -3.52
CA LEU A 104 28.75 0.48 -2.99
C LEU A 104 27.66 0.03 -1.99
N ALA A 105 27.05 -1.14 -2.24
CA ALA A 105 26.11 -1.76 -1.29
C ALA A 105 26.82 -2.18 0.01
N ASN A 106 28.03 -2.75 -0.08
CA ASN A 106 28.82 -3.14 1.08
C ASN A 106 29.24 -1.92 1.91
N GLN A 107 29.67 -0.83 1.26
CA GLN A 107 30.03 0.42 1.97
C GLN A 107 28.82 1.05 2.69
N LEU A 108 27.65 1.06 2.07
CA LEU A 108 26.42 1.54 2.73
C LEU A 108 26.04 0.65 3.93
N THR A 109 26.31 -0.65 3.85
CA THR A 109 26.06 -1.59 4.95
C THR A 109 27.04 -1.36 6.11
N GLU A 110 28.32 -1.13 5.83
CA GLU A 110 29.33 -0.77 6.84
C GLU A 110 29.00 0.56 7.52
N LEU A 111 28.65 1.60 6.76
CA LEU A 111 28.25 2.90 7.32
C LEU A 111 27.01 2.80 8.20
N SER A 112 26.03 1.96 7.82
CA SER A 112 24.85 1.71 8.64
C SER A 112 25.22 1.05 9.97
N ALA A 113 26.11 0.07 9.95
CA ALA A 113 26.57 -0.62 11.16
C ALA A 113 27.37 0.31 12.09
N GLU A 114 28.21 1.19 11.54
CA GLU A 114 28.95 2.19 12.32
C GLU A 114 28.02 3.20 13.01
N LEU A 115 26.97 3.66 12.31
CA LEU A 115 25.99 4.59 12.87
C LEU A 115 25.16 3.96 13.99
N ASP A 116 24.81 2.68 13.86
CA ASP A 116 24.11 1.94 14.92
C ASP A 116 24.99 1.79 16.18
N LEU A 117 26.29 1.52 16.00
CA LEU A 117 27.27 1.48 17.11
C LEU A 117 27.52 2.86 17.74
N PHE A 118 27.49 3.94 16.96
CA PHE A 118 27.57 5.32 17.48
C PHE A 118 26.37 5.66 18.36
N ASN A 119 25.17 5.22 17.96
CA ASN A 119 23.93 5.51 18.67
C ASN A 119 23.80 4.74 20.00
N ASP A 120 24.46 3.57 20.11
CA ASP A 120 24.53 2.81 21.36
C ASP A 120 25.56 3.40 22.35
N ASN A 121 26.63 4.05 21.86
CA ASN A 121 27.60 4.74 22.71
C ASN A 121 27.06 6.04 23.35
N GLU A 122 26.04 6.68 22.76
CA GLU A 122 25.37 7.84 23.35
C GLU A 122 24.34 7.47 24.43
N LYS A 123 23.84 6.23 24.45
CA LYS A 123 22.87 5.75 25.46
C LYS A 123 23.51 5.23 26.75
N GLY A 124 24.84 5.16 26.79
CA GLY A 124 25.62 4.62 27.91
C GLY A 124 26.27 5.66 28.82
N ARG A 125 25.93 6.95 28.72
CA ARG A 125 26.52 8.02 29.54
C ARG A 125 25.50 8.77 30.38
#